data_AF-A0A416D3K1-F1
#
_entry.id   AF-A0A416D3K1-F1
#
_cell.length_a   1.000
_cell.length_b   1.000
_cell.length_c   1.000
_cell.angle_alpha   90.00
_cell.angle_beta   90.00
_cell.angle_gamma   90.00
#
_symmetry.space_group_name_H-M   'P 1'
#
loop_
_entity.id
_entity.type
_entity.pdbx_description
1 polymer ?
#
loop_
_entity_poly.entity_id
_entity_poly.type
_entity_poly.pdbx_seq_one_letter_code
_entity_poly.pdbx_strand_id
1 'polypeptide(L)'
;MKKLTAKALAVLMACTMIPATLPIVSNAEVNDVIDGTSAVLYSHDASDRPMESLNRGLVVQALNGGNYLSWRLMVDEDEVYGTAQNNVPFNIYKNGTFLATETYSTNYIDPNGTSSDTYQVAPIVNGVEGEKSDSVAPFAIGSNYFDIPVDRPKTTLTTTTIITTDENGNELPENQWKEETKVNEYTIGDTSCGDLDGDGEYELVVKWDCAPRDNSQAGLTGNVYLDAYKFNGKKLWRIDLGKNIRAGAHYTQFLVYDFDMDGKAEVACKTAPGSIDGAGKYVSETSSVEEIRNANDNTVSYVNQNGYILDGNEYFTAFDGETVKTIDTIYYPIPRLDYESWGDTNGNRCDRYVASVAWLDGQRPYAVYWRGYYMGRNGRQRHGACGISLENGVLNPKYKFDTYSKDTDAYTPGNEKYVGEGNHNMTVADVDDDGNNEFMSATLCYEVNDEDKLMPKWYGGRQHGDALHIGNYDPTNNNFEYFSVHEHGDFGMTLMDAKTGEEAFHVSDSHDTGRGLMANMAWADIIRCPLMQVHMLHTATTYLNR
;
A
#
# COMPACT_ATOMS: atom_id res chain seq x y z
N MET A 1 30.06 -69.22 24.73
CA MET A 1 28.86 -69.56 25.54
C MET A 1 27.63 -69.60 24.63
N LYS A 2 26.41 -69.80 25.13
CA LYS A 2 25.26 -70.29 24.31
C LYS A 2 24.72 -69.24 23.30
N LYS A 3 24.61 -69.67 22.03
CA LYS A 3 23.46 -69.63 21.08
C LYS A 3 22.45 -68.46 21.12
N LEU A 4 21.71 -68.11 20.05
CA LEU A 4 21.84 -68.17 18.56
C LEU A 4 20.51 -67.57 17.97
N THR A 5 20.53 -66.99 16.76
CA THR A 5 19.40 -66.85 15.80
C THR A 5 18.03 -66.21 16.19
N ALA A 6 17.78 -65.02 15.61
CA ALA A 6 16.77 -64.73 14.57
C ALA A 6 15.23 -64.57 14.82
N LYS A 7 14.70 -63.51 14.17
CA LYS A 7 13.38 -63.33 13.49
C LYS A 7 12.04 -63.23 14.26
N ALA A 8 11.45 -62.03 14.16
CA ALA A 8 10.16 -61.72 13.52
C ALA A 8 8.81 -61.63 14.32
N LEU A 9 8.16 -60.48 14.09
CA LEU A 9 6.71 -60.22 13.86
C LEU A 9 5.69 -60.22 15.04
N ALA A 10 5.11 -59.02 15.23
CA ALA A 10 3.77 -58.59 15.70
C ALA A 10 2.83 -59.49 16.55
N VAL A 11 2.04 -58.84 17.42
CA VAL A 11 0.55 -58.90 17.38
C VAL A 11 -0.09 -57.79 18.22
N LEU A 12 -1.32 -57.42 17.85
CA LEU A 12 -2.20 -56.40 18.44
C LEU A 12 -2.71 -56.79 19.85
N MET A 13 -3.07 -55.80 20.69
CA MET A 13 -4.06 -56.03 21.74
C MET A 13 -4.83 -54.76 22.12
N ALA A 14 -6.15 -54.87 22.21
CA ALA A 14 -7.06 -53.87 22.74
C ALA A 14 -8.13 -54.57 23.58
N CYS A 15 -8.53 -53.98 24.71
CA CYS A 15 -9.73 -54.36 25.48
C CYS A 15 -10.17 -53.21 26.38
N THR A 16 -11.48 -53.14 26.63
CA THR A 16 -12.16 -52.15 27.47
C THR A 16 -12.61 -52.76 28.80
N MET A 17 -12.91 -51.92 29.80
CA MET A 17 -14.17 -51.97 30.58
C MET A 17 -14.25 -50.88 31.67
N ILE A 18 -15.48 -50.49 32.01
CA ILE A 18 -15.89 -49.62 33.13
C ILE A 18 -17.06 -50.35 33.81
N PRO A 19 -17.27 -50.29 35.15
CA PRO A 19 -18.43 -49.47 35.62
C PRO A 19 -18.34 -48.86 37.05
N ALA A 20 -18.78 -47.60 37.15
CA ALA A 20 -19.69 -46.99 38.15
C ALA A 20 -19.51 -47.14 39.68
N THR A 21 -19.70 -46.02 40.40
CA THR A 21 -20.95 -45.75 41.17
C THR A 21 -21.14 -44.27 41.57
N LEU A 22 -22.42 -43.88 41.75
CA LEU A 22 -22.99 -42.56 42.14
C LEU A 22 -23.84 -42.76 43.45
N PRO A 23 -24.66 -41.82 44.03
CA PRO A 23 -25.17 -40.50 43.58
C PRO A 23 -25.07 -39.35 44.66
N ILE A 24 -25.55 -38.11 44.41
CA ILE A 24 -26.86 -37.52 44.86
C ILE A 24 -26.85 -35.97 44.60
N VAL A 25 -27.92 -35.20 44.35
CA VAL A 25 -29.17 -35.41 43.56
C VAL A 25 -29.94 -34.06 43.35
N SER A 26 -30.55 -33.86 42.16
CA SER A 26 -31.64 -32.92 41.74
C SER A 26 -31.69 -31.41 42.10
N ASN A 27 -31.79 -30.54 41.08
CA ASN A 27 -32.98 -29.71 40.71
C ASN A 27 -32.60 -28.60 39.70
N ALA A 28 -33.40 -28.17 38.73
CA ALA A 28 -34.64 -28.71 38.12
C ALA A 28 -34.78 -28.13 36.68
N GLU A 29 -35.79 -28.58 35.91
CA GLU A 29 -35.93 -28.29 34.48
C GLU A 29 -36.26 -26.82 34.13
N VAL A 30 -35.71 -26.36 33.00
CA VAL A 30 -36.37 -25.39 32.10
C VAL A 30 -36.27 -25.96 30.68
N ASN A 31 -37.42 -26.15 30.02
CA ASN A 31 -37.46 -26.33 28.57
C ASN A 31 -37.66 -24.96 27.94
N ASP A 32 -36.87 -24.58 26.94
CA ASP A 32 -37.45 -24.01 25.72
C ASP A 32 -36.49 -24.01 24.52
N VAL A 33 -37.11 -24.07 23.34
CA VAL A 33 -36.72 -23.65 21.99
C VAL A 33 -35.23 -23.63 21.56
N ILE A 34 -34.96 -24.28 20.42
CA ILE A 34 -33.78 -24.02 19.60
C ILE A 34 -33.98 -22.71 18.83
N ASP A 35 -33.31 -21.65 19.28
CA ASP A 35 -32.79 -20.55 18.45
C ASP A 35 -31.25 -20.61 18.67
N GLY A 36 -30.39 -20.38 17.69
CA GLY A 36 -30.51 -19.39 16.63
C GLY A 36 -29.68 -18.18 17.04
N THR A 37 -28.50 -18.02 16.44
CA THR A 37 -27.49 -17.00 16.77
C THR A 37 -26.98 -17.00 18.23
N SER A 38 -25.91 -17.74 18.47
CA SER A 38 -24.89 -17.37 19.47
C SER A 38 -23.57 -17.24 18.70
N ALA A 39 -23.10 -16.01 18.52
CA ALA A 39 -21.86 -15.76 17.77
C ALA A 39 -20.67 -16.37 18.53
N VAL A 40 -19.89 -17.20 17.84
CA VAL A 40 -18.52 -17.48 18.26
C VAL A 40 -17.72 -16.24 17.90
N LEU A 41 -17.13 -15.59 18.90
CA LEU A 41 -16.09 -14.60 18.69
C LEU A 41 -14.84 -15.35 18.20
N TYR A 42 -14.70 -15.46 16.89
CA TYR A 42 -13.46 -15.85 16.26
C TYR A 42 -12.50 -14.66 16.35
N SER A 43 -11.38 -14.84 17.05
CA SER A 43 -10.17 -14.10 16.72
C SER A 43 -9.76 -14.57 15.32
N HIS A 44 -9.98 -13.74 14.30
CA HIS A 44 -9.44 -14.00 12.99
C HIS A 44 -7.93 -13.88 13.07
N ASP A 45 -7.23 -14.98 12.78
CA ASP A 45 -5.80 -14.92 12.52
C ASP A 45 -5.60 -14.09 11.23
N ALA A 46 -4.49 -13.39 11.08
CA ALA A 46 -4.16 -12.71 9.84
C ALA A 46 -4.07 -13.68 8.64
N SER A 47 -3.90 -14.98 8.91
CA SER A 47 -3.98 -16.08 7.94
C SER A 47 -5.40 -16.39 7.42
N ASP A 48 -6.47 -15.95 8.08
CA ASP A 48 -7.88 -16.13 7.64
C ASP A 48 -8.36 -15.03 6.67
N ARG A 49 -7.54 -14.01 6.38
CA ARG A 49 -7.95 -12.87 5.54
C ARG A 49 -8.10 -13.27 4.07
N PRO A 50 -9.20 -12.89 3.39
CA PRO A 50 -9.29 -12.96 1.94
C PRO A 50 -8.12 -12.22 1.26
N MET A 51 -7.39 -12.94 0.40
CA MET A 51 -6.25 -12.43 -0.37
C MET A 51 -6.45 -12.75 -1.86
N GLU A 52 -5.73 -12.03 -2.71
CA GLU A 52 -5.84 -12.10 -4.18
C GLU A 52 -5.69 -13.54 -4.73
N SER A 53 -6.59 -13.96 -5.63
CA SER A 53 -6.62 -15.30 -6.22
C SER A 53 -5.58 -15.49 -7.34
N LEU A 54 -4.31 -15.31 -7.00
CA LEU A 54 -3.20 -15.26 -7.95
C LEU A 54 -3.01 -16.57 -8.73
N ASN A 55 -2.69 -16.44 -10.02
CA ASN A 55 -2.22 -17.57 -10.83
C ASN A 55 -0.77 -17.92 -10.47
N ARG A 56 -0.23 -19.02 -11.00
CA ARG A 56 1.11 -19.54 -10.62
C ARG A 56 2.27 -18.53 -10.73
N GLY A 57 2.15 -17.48 -11.54
CA GLY A 57 3.22 -16.49 -11.72
C GLY A 57 4.52 -17.12 -12.25
N LEU A 58 4.40 -18.14 -13.10
CA LEU A 58 5.56 -18.82 -13.68
C LEU A 58 6.28 -17.87 -14.66
N VAL A 59 7.51 -17.49 -14.31
CA VAL A 59 8.38 -16.67 -15.15
C VAL A 59 9.54 -17.53 -15.65
N VAL A 60 9.87 -17.41 -16.93
CA VAL A 60 10.98 -18.14 -17.56
C VAL A 60 11.94 -17.15 -18.21
N GLN A 61 13.20 -17.15 -17.77
CA GLN A 61 14.28 -16.30 -18.30
C GLN A 61 15.25 -17.14 -19.14
N ALA A 62 15.54 -16.73 -20.38
CA ALA A 62 16.56 -17.37 -21.18
C ALA A 62 17.97 -16.91 -20.77
N LEU A 63 18.79 -17.85 -20.30
CA LEU A 63 20.17 -17.60 -19.88
C LEU A 63 21.15 -17.74 -21.07
N ASN A 64 22.41 -17.39 -20.85
CA ASN A 64 23.50 -17.71 -21.79
C ASN A 64 23.92 -19.19 -21.65
N GLY A 65 22.96 -20.08 -21.95
CA GLY A 65 23.04 -21.53 -21.72
C GLY A 65 22.00 -21.99 -20.70
N GLY A 66 20.88 -22.53 -21.19
CA GLY A 66 19.75 -22.96 -20.36
C GLY A 66 18.69 -21.88 -20.11
N ASN A 67 17.65 -22.25 -19.37
CA ASN A 67 16.58 -21.36 -18.93
C ASN A 67 16.46 -21.41 -17.39
N TYR A 68 16.28 -20.25 -16.76
CA TYR A 68 15.88 -20.14 -15.35
C TYR A 68 14.35 -20.03 -15.26
N LEU A 69 13.75 -20.72 -14.29
CA LEU A 69 12.33 -20.72 -13.99
C LEU A 69 12.13 -20.24 -12.55
N SER A 70 11.08 -19.47 -12.29
CA SER A 70 10.58 -19.22 -10.93
C SER A 70 9.07 -19.05 -10.90
N TRP A 71 8.43 -19.43 -9.79
CA TRP A 71 6.98 -19.37 -9.61
C TRP A 71 6.59 -19.02 -8.16
N ARG A 72 5.30 -18.70 -7.95
CA ARG A 72 4.71 -18.46 -6.62
C ARG A 72 4.50 -19.80 -5.88
N LEU A 73 4.80 -19.83 -4.58
CA LEU A 73 4.22 -20.78 -3.63
C LEU A 73 2.93 -20.14 -3.10
N MET A 74 1.83 -20.87 -3.05
CA MET A 74 0.55 -20.32 -2.60
C MET A 74 0.30 -20.59 -1.11
N VAL A 75 -0.54 -19.75 -0.52
CA VAL A 75 -0.89 -19.76 0.91
C VAL A 75 -1.65 -21.03 1.33
N ASP A 76 -2.39 -21.63 0.41
CA ASP A 76 -3.12 -22.90 0.58
C ASP A 76 -2.27 -24.14 0.27
N GLU A 77 -1.04 -23.96 -0.20
CA GLU A 77 -0.08 -25.04 -0.48
C GLU A 77 0.92 -25.27 0.65
N ASP A 78 1.30 -24.25 1.42
CA ASP A 78 2.33 -24.39 2.46
C ASP A 78 1.80 -25.15 3.70
N GLU A 79 2.13 -26.44 3.79
CA GLU A 79 1.80 -27.28 4.94
C GLU A 79 2.55 -26.84 6.24
N VAL A 80 3.62 -26.02 6.17
CA VAL A 80 4.37 -25.53 7.34
C VAL A 80 5.02 -24.14 7.11
N TYR A 81 4.17 -23.09 7.17
CA TYR A 81 4.55 -21.67 7.17
C TYR A 81 5.93 -21.39 7.77
N GLY A 82 6.81 -20.76 6.97
CA GLY A 82 8.09 -20.23 7.43
C GLY A 82 9.20 -21.27 7.64
N THR A 83 8.99 -22.56 7.35
CA THR A 83 10.07 -23.57 7.39
C THR A 83 10.38 -24.14 6.01
N ALA A 84 11.49 -23.67 5.40
CA ALA A 84 12.00 -24.12 4.10
C ALA A 84 12.56 -25.57 4.09
N GLN A 85 11.96 -26.45 4.89
CA GLN A 85 12.32 -27.85 5.08
C GLN A 85 11.19 -28.81 4.66
N ASN A 86 9.95 -28.30 4.48
CA ASN A 86 8.78 -29.08 4.05
C ASN A 86 7.93 -28.38 2.96
N ASN A 87 8.54 -27.56 2.10
CA ASN A 87 7.84 -26.91 0.98
C ASN A 87 7.14 -27.94 0.07
N VAL A 88 5.98 -27.59 -0.50
CA VAL A 88 5.30 -28.42 -1.51
C VAL A 88 6.22 -28.69 -2.71
N PRO A 89 6.37 -29.96 -3.15
CA PRO A 89 7.08 -30.29 -4.37
C PRO A 89 6.35 -29.81 -5.63
N PHE A 90 7.11 -29.53 -6.68
CA PHE A 90 6.58 -29.12 -7.98
C PHE A 90 7.10 -30.00 -9.11
N ASN A 91 6.19 -30.60 -9.88
CA ASN A 91 6.52 -31.26 -11.14
C ASN A 91 6.67 -30.20 -12.24
N ILE A 92 7.81 -30.24 -12.94
CA ILE A 92 8.18 -29.31 -14.00
C ILE A 92 8.02 -30.02 -15.34
N TYR A 93 7.30 -29.36 -16.26
CA TYR A 93 7.09 -29.82 -17.62
C TYR A 93 7.83 -28.93 -18.60
N LYS A 94 8.40 -29.55 -19.64
CA LYS A 94 9.05 -28.92 -20.79
C LYS A 94 8.39 -29.39 -22.07
N ASN A 95 7.82 -28.48 -22.85
CA ASN A 95 7.05 -28.78 -24.07
C ASN A 95 5.99 -29.87 -23.84
N GLY A 96 5.24 -29.76 -22.72
CA GLY A 96 4.23 -30.72 -22.26
C GLY A 96 4.77 -32.06 -21.70
N THR A 97 6.08 -32.33 -21.80
CA THR A 97 6.72 -33.56 -21.31
C THR A 97 7.33 -33.33 -19.92
N PHE A 98 7.24 -34.31 -19.01
CA PHE A 98 7.87 -34.22 -17.69
C PHE A 98 9.40 -34.03 -17.82
N LEU A 99 9.94 -33.06 -17.07
CA LEU A 99 11.37 -32.74 -17.03
C LEU A 99 12.01 -33.16 -15.70
N ALA A 100 11.44 -32.70 -14.58
CA ALA A 100 12.00 -32.87 -13.25
C ALA A 100 10.91 -32.65 -12.17
N THR A 101 11.22 -32.99 -10.93
CA THR A 101 10.48 -32.56 -9.74
C THR A 101 11.42 -31.73 -8.88
N GLU A 102 11.04 -30.50 -8.54
CA GLU A 102 11.72 -29.73 -7.49
C GLU A 102 11.01 -29.98 -6.14
N THR A 103 11.76 -29.95 -5.04
CA THR A 103 11.33 -30.39 -3.70
C THR A 103 11.73 -29.43 -2.57
N TYR A 104 12.49 -28.37 -2.87
CA TYR A 104 12.96 -27.41 -1.85
C TYR A 104 12.63 -25.95 -2.16
N SER A 105 12.50 -25.56 -3.44
CA SER A 105 12.28 -24.17 -3.85
C SER A 105 11.22 -24.04 -4.93
N THR A 106 10.73 -22.80 -5.15
CA THR A 106 9.89 -22.46 -6.30
C THR A 106 10.69 -21.87 -7.46
N ASN A 107 11.91 -22.39 -7.68
CA ASN A 107 12.73 -22.04 -8.83
C ASN A 107 13.57 -23.22 -9.34
N TYR A 108 13.95 -23.17 -10.61
CA TYR A 108 14.69 -24.24 -11.27
C TYR A 108 15.58 -23.71 -12.40
N ILE A 109 16.63 -24.45 -12.76
CA ILE A 109 17.43 -24.18 -13.96
C ILE A 109 17.40 -25.42 -14.85
N ASP A 110 16.89 -25.28 -16.07
CA ASP A 110 17.08 -26.27 -17.13
C ASP A 110 18.35 -25.92 -17.91
N PRO A 111 19.50 -26.59 -17.68
CA PRO A 111 20.75 -26.30 -18.39
C PRO A 111 20.70 -26.68 -19.88
N ASN A 112 19.66 -27.40 -20.32
CA ASN A 112 19.40 -27.75 -21.71
C ASN A 112 18.23 -26.92 -22.30
N GLY A 113 17.84 -25.85 -21.61
CA GLY A 113 16.84 -24.88 -22.05
C GLY A 113 17.25 -24.09 -23.29
N THR A 114 16.28 -23.83 -24.17
CA THR A 114 16.39 -22.99 -25.36
C THR A 114 15.27 -21.96 -25.38
N SER A 115 15.43 -20.88 -26.15
CA SER A 115 14.39 -19.84 -26.33
C SER A 115 13.19 -20.29 -27.20
N SER A 116 13.17 -21.55 -27.63
CA SER A 116 12.03 -22.19 -28.33
C SER A 116 11.26 -23.19 -27.46
N ASP A 117 11.71 -23.39 -26.22
CA ASP A 117 11.02 -24.25 -25.27
C ASP A 117 9.85 -23.51 -24.59
N THR A 118 8.95 -24.28 -24.00
CA THR A 118 7.83 -23.82 -23.17
C THR A 118 7.77 -24.64 -21.90
N TYR A 119 7.36 -24.03 -20.78
CA TYR A 119 7.37 -24.68 -19.48
C TYR A 119 6.02 -24.51 -18.76
N GLN A 120 5.69 -25.51 -17.95
CA GLN A 120 4.57 -25.49 -17.00
C GLN A 120 5.04 -26.10 -15.68
N VAL A 121 4.43 -25.71 -14.56
CA VAL A 121 4.64 -26.39 -13.26
C VAL A 121 3.30 -26.82 -12.66
N ALA A 122 3.29 -27.93 -11.92
CA ALA A 122 2.15 -28.40 -11.13
C ALA A 122 2.60 -28.72 -9.69
N PRO A 123 1.85 -28.31 -8.66
CA PRO A 123 2.15 -28.65 -7.27
C PRO A 123 1.83 -30.12 -6.97
N ILE A 124 2.44 -30.66 -5.91
CA ILE A 124 2.16 -32.00 -5.38
C ILE A 124 1.68 -31.92 -3.93
N VAL A 125 0.45 -31.46 -3.73
CA VAL A 125 -0.18 -31.32 -2.39
C VAL A 125 -0.63 -32.69 -1.89
N ASN A 126 -0.30 -33.06 -0.64
CA ASN A 126 -0.67 -34.36 -0.05
C ASN A 126 -0.30 -35.60 -0.91
N GLY A 127 0.73 -35.49 -1.78
CA GLY A 127 1.16 -36.56 -2.68
C GLY A 127 0.32 -36.71 -3.96
N VAL A 128 -0.58 -35.77 -4.26
CA VAL A 128 -1.40 -35.73 -5.49
C VAL A 128 -0.93 -34.56 -6.35
N GLU A 129 -0.68 -34.81 -7.64
CA GLU A 129 -0.38 -33.76 -8.61
C GLU A 129 -1.62 -32.92 -8.90
N GLY A 130 -1.51 -31.60 -8.71
CA GLY A 130 -2.56 -30.62 -9.01
C GLY A 130 -2.58 -30.21 -10.50
N GLU A 131 -3.38 -29.20 -10.81
CA GLU A 131 -3.44 -28.64 -12.16
C GLU A 131 -2.12 -27.95 -12.56
N LYS A 132 -1.85 -27.96 -13.87
CA LYS A 132 -0.67 -27.30 -14.44
C LYS A 132 -0.92 -25.81 -14.63
N SER A 133 0.11 -25.01 -14.38
CA SER A 133 0.15 -23.62 -14.83
C SER A 133 -0.03 -23.51 -16.35
N ASP A 134 -0.35 -22.31 -16.82
CA ASP A 134 -0.18 -21.95 -18.21
C ASP A 134 1.23 -22.21 -18.74
N SER A 135 1.33 -22.32 -20.06
CA SER A 135 2.54 -22.70 -20.79
C SER A 135 3.35 -21.46 -21.15
N VAL A 136 4.43 -21.22 -20.42
CA VAL A 136 5.23 -19.99 -20.50
C VAL A 136 6.50 -20.22 -21.33
N ALA A 137 6.75 -19.32 -22.28
CA ALA A 137 7.96 -19.29 -23.08
C ALA A 137 9.03 -18.37 -22.45
N PRO A 138 10.34 -18.64 -22.62
CA PRO A 138 11.40 -17.78 -22.12
C PRO A 138 11.35 -16.35 -22.70
N PHE A 139 11.47 -15.33 -21.85
CA PHE A 139 11.76 -13.97 -22.30
C PHE A 139 13.23 -13.80 -22.73
N ALA A 140 13.56 -12.65 -23.33
CA ALA A 140 14.75 -12.44 -24.16
C ALA A 140 16.09 -12.88 -23.54
N ILE A 141 16.89 -13.60 -24.34
CA ILE A 141 18.22 -14.14 -23.96
C ILE A 141 19.12 -13.05 -23.38
N GLY A 142 19.61 -13.29 -22.16
CA GLY A 142 20.58 -12.41 -21.50
C GLY A 142 20.00 -11.11 -20.95
N SER A 143 18.68 -10.90 -21.07
CA SER A 143 17.97 -9.89 -20.29
C SER A 143 17.57 -10.45 -18.93
N ASN A 144 17.47 -9.58 -17.91
CA ASN A 144 16.82 -9.87 -16.63
C ASN A 144 15.54 -9.03 -16.43
N TYR A 145 15.02 -8.44 -17.51
CA TYR A 145 13.78 -7.69 -17.59
C TYR A 145 13.06 -8.00 -18.91
N PHE A 146 11.77 -7.66 -18.99
CA PHE A 146 11.01 -7.59 -20.24
C PHE A 146 10.45 -6.17 -20.40
N ASP A 147 10.35 -5.70 -21.63
CA ASP A 147 9.80 -4.37 -21.93
C ASP A 147 8.27 -4.42 -21.98
N ILE A 148 7.61 -3.46 -21.33
CA ILE A 148 6.16 -3.25 -21.40
C ILE A 148 5.90 -2.01 -22.28
N PRO A 149 5.37 -2.16 -23.51
CA PRO A 149 5.00 -1.02 -24.34
C PRO A 149 3.91 -0.15 -23.68
N VAL A 150 4.13 1.16 -23.59
CA VAL A 150 3.16 2.11 -23.00
C VAL A 150 2.75 3.24 -23.95
N ASP A 151 1.48 3.63 -23.90
CA ASP A 151 0.88 4.77 -24.62
C ASP A 151 1.16 6.07 -23.85
N ARG A 152 2.35 6.66 -24.03
CA ARG A 152 2.69 7.94 -23.41
C ARG A 152 1.66 9.02 -23.79
N PRO A 153 1.04 9.73 -22.82
CA PRO A 153 0.11 10.80 -23.14
C PRO A 153 0.79 11.93 -23.95
N LYS A 154 0.02 12.58 -24.82
CA LYS A 154 0.52 13.65 -25.71
C LYS A 154 1.08 14.82 -24.90
N THR A 155 2.18 15.38 -25.38
CA THR A 155 2.84 16.55 -24.75
C THR A 155 1.88 17.74 -24.68
N THR A 156 2.00 18.54 -23.62
CA THR A 156 1.23 19.79 -23.46
C THR A 156 2.10 21.00 -23.76
N LEU A 157 1.44 22.13 -24.06
CA LEU A 157 2.06 23.44 -24.12
C LEU A 157 1.55 24.28 -22.95
N THR A 158 2.46 24.90 -22.21
CA THR A 158 2.13 25.94 -21.24
C THR A 158 2.72 27.26 -21.73
N THR A 159 1.86 28.21 -22.08
CA THR A 159 2.25 29.58 -22.37
C THR A 159 2.15 30.40 -21.08
N THR A 160 3.27 30.94 -20.63
CA THR A 160 3.37 31.79 -19.43
C THR A 160 3.60 33.23 -19.87
N THR A 161 2.71 34.13 -19.47
CA THR A 161 2.90 35.57 -19.67
C THR A 161 3.74 36.14 -18.54
N ILE A 162 4.95 36.60 -18.87
CA ILE A 162 5.92 37.19 -17.96
C ILE A 162 5.77 38.71 -18.02
N ILE A 163 5.33 39.29 -16.89
CA ILE A 163 5.27 40.75 -16.71
C ILE A 163 6.68 41.32 -16.87
N THR A 164 6.89 42.12 -17.92
CA THR A 164 8.18 42.81 -18.13
C THR A 164 8.16 44.13 -17.36
N THR A 165 9.21 44.45 -16.61
CA THR A 165 9.39 45.77 -15.98
C THR A 165 10.41 46.64 -16.72
N ASP A 166 10.35 47.96 -16.49
CA ASP A 166 11.40 48.90 -16.87
C ASP A 166 12.65 48.78 -15.96
N GLU A 167 13.66 49.62 -16.22
CA GLU A 167 14.91 49.69 -15.44
C GLU A 167 14.73 50.19 -13.99
N ASN A 168 13.55 50.71 -13.64
CA ASN A 168 13.18 51.21 -12.31
C ASN A 168 12.23 50.26 -11.56
N GLY A 169 11.80 49.16 -12.19
CA GLY A 169 10.87 48.18 -11.63
C GLY A 169 9.38 48.47 -11.88
N ASN A 170 9.03 49.45 -12.72
CA ASN A 170 7.64 49.70 -13.12
C ASN A 170 7.20 48.67 -14.16
N GLU A 171 5.97 48.15 -14.08
CA GLU A 171 5.42 47.28 -15.13
C GLU A 171 5.32 48.01 -16.48
N LEU A 172 5.81 47.38 -17.54
CA LEU A 172 5.57 47.84 -18.91
C LEU A 172 4.09 47.57 -19.30
N PRO A 173 3.55 48.28 -20.29
CA PRO A 173 2.24 47.96 -20.86
C PRO A 173 2.13 46.50 -21.29
N GLU A 174 0.94 45.90 -21.11
CA GLU A 174 0.65 44.47 -21.36
C GLU A 174 1.14 43.95 -22.72
N ASN A 175 1.07 44.78 -23.77
CA ASN A 175 1.58 44.46 -25.11
C ASN A 175 3.12 44.41 -25.24
N GLN A 176 3.85 44.52 -24.12
CA GLN A 176 5.31 44.37 -23.98
C GLN A 176 5.68 43.32 -22.92
N TRP A 177 4.70 42.61 -22.35
CA TRP A 177 4.92 41.41 -21.57
C TRP A 177 5.40 40.28 -22.49
N LYS A 178 6.24 39.38 -21.97
CA LYS A 178 6.84 38.30 -22.77
C LYS A 178 6.03 37.03 -22.62
N GLU A 179 5.72 36.36 -23.71
CA GLU A 179 5.19 34.99 -23.66
C GLU A 179 6.33 33.98 -23.77
N GLU A 180 6.46 33.10 -22.76
CA GLU A 180 7.28 31.89 -22.85
C GLU A 180 6.34 30.69 -23.06
N THR A 181 6.48 29.99 -24.20
CA THR A 181 5.75 28.74 -24.44
C THR A 181 6.67 27.55 -24.21
N LYS A 182 6.41 26.80 -23.14
CA LYS A 182 7.15 25.60 -22.77
C LYS A 182 6.40 24.35 -23.25
N VAL A 183 7.13 23.44 -23.91
CA VAL A 183 6.67 22.05 -24.12
C VAL A 183 6.89 21.29 -22.81
N ASN A 184 5.82 20.67 -22.29
CA ASN A 184 5.92 19.76 -21.16
C ASN A 184 5.56 18.34 -21.63
N GLU A 185 6.47 17.40 -21.39
CA GLU A 185 6.25 15.98 -21.70
C GLU A 185 5.67 15.25 -20.47
N TYR A 186 4.99 14.13 -20.72
CA TYR A 186 4.53 13.25 -19.65
C TYR A 186 5.63 12.25 -19.27
N THR A 187 5.94 12.20 -17.98
CA THR A 187 6.85 11.23 -17.37
C THR A 187 6.06 10.13 -16.68
N ILE A 188 6.57 8.90 -16.78
CA ILE A 188 6.12 7.79 -15.91
C ILE A 188 6.47 8.19 -14.48
N GLY A 189 5.47 8.17 -13.60
CA GLY A 189 5.62 8.36 -12.16
C GLY A 189 5.40 7.04 -11.41
N ASP A 190 4.83 7.15 -10.22
CA ASP A 190 4.55 6.00 -9.36
C ASP A 190 3.63 4.97 -10.05
N THR A 191 3.82 3.70 -9.75
CA THR A 191 3.06 2.58 -10.33
C THR A 191 2.65 1.63 -9.21
N SER A 192 1.39 1.19 -9.24
CA SER A 192 0.87 0.13 -8.35
C SER A 192 0.36 -1.05 -9.20
N CYS A 193 -0.04 -2.14 -8.56
CA CYS A 193 -0.57 -3.32 -9.22
C CYS A 193 -1.79 -3.91 -8.49
N GLY A 194 -2.52 -4.76 -9.20
CA GLY A 194 -3.66 -5.54 -8.75
C GLY A 194 -4.19 -6.38 -9.92
N ASP A 195 -4.92 -7.45 -9.64
CA ASP A 195 -5.62 -8.22 -10.68
C ASP A 195 -6.91 -7.47 -11.05
N LEU A 196 -6.94 -6.82 -12.24
CA LEU A 196 -8.05 -5.93 -12.58
C LEU A 196 -9.19 -6.65 -13.32
N ASP A 197 -8.94 -7.80 -13.95
CA ASP A 197 -9.96 -8.56 -14.71
C ASP A 197 -10.22 -10.00 -14.22
N GLY A 198 -9.53 -10.45 -13.17
CA GLY A 198 -9.80 -11.69 -12.42
C GLY A 198 -9.12 -12.94 -13.01
N ASP A 199 -7.95 -12.79 -13.63
CA ASP A 199 -7.20 -13.90 -14.27
C ASP A 199 -5.94 -14.36 -13.50
N GLY A 200 -5.69 -13.76 -12.33
CA GLY A 200 -4.58 -14.06 -11.43
C GLY A 200 -3.21 -13.51 -11.89
N GLU A 201 -3.15 -12.81 -13.03
CA GLU A 201 -2.03 -11.96 -13.41
C GLU A 201 -2.25 -10.55 -12.82
N TYR A 202 -1.16 -9.82 -12.56
CA TYR A 202 -1.25 -8.43 -12.14
C TYR A 202 -1.22 -7.48 -13.33
N GLU A 203 -2.13 -6.51 -13.36
CA GLU A 203 -1.96 -5.31 -14.17
C GLU A 203 -1.06 -4.31 -13.46
N LEU A 204 -0.47 -3.41 -14.25
CA LEU A 204 0.20 -2.21 -13.74
C LEU A 204 -0.68 -0.99 -13.94
N VAL A 205 -1.04 -0.32 -12.84
CA VAL A 205 -1.68 0.99 -12.83
C VAL A 205 -0.61 2.07 -12.69
N VAL A 206 -0.36 2.78 -13.79
CA VAL A 206 0.77 3.70 -13.97
C VAL A 206 0.28 5.15 -13.90
N LYS A 207 0.83 5.94 -12.96
CA LYS A 207 0.62 7.40 -12.92
C LYS A 207 1.49 8.11 -13.96
N TRP A 208 0.88 9.05 -14.67
CA TRP A 208 1.55 9.96 -15.59
C TRP A 208 1.44 11.40 -15.09
N ASP A 209 2.57 11.96 -14.68
CA ASP A 209 2.70 13.37 -14.30
C ASP A 209 3.25 14.19 -15.48
N CYS A 210 2.84 15.47 -15.58
CA CYS A 210 3.37 16.41 -16.57
C CYS A 210 3.71 17.75 -15.91
N ALA A 211 5.01 18.08 -15.94
CA ALA A 211 5.60 19.18 -15.18
C ALA A 211 5.09 19.25 -13.72
N PRO A 212 5.29 18.20 -12.90
CA PRO A 212 4.85 18.16 -11.50
C PRO A 212 5.52 19.23 -10.61
N ARG A 213 4.99 19.44 -9.41
CA ARG A 213 5.52 20.35 -8.38
C ARG A 213 5.49 19.71 -6.99
N ASP A 214 6.44 20.09 -6.13
CA ASP A 214 6.24 20.02 -4.69
C ASP A 214 5.29 21.15 -4.23
N ASN A 215 4.66 20.97 -3.08
CA ASN A 215 3.69 21.90 -2.48
C ASN A 215 4.30 23.27 -2.09
N SER A 216 5.62 23.43 -2.02
CA SER A 216 6.27 24.74 -1.86
C SER A 216 6.40 25.52 -3.17
N GLN A 217 6.23 24.85 -4.32
CA GLN A 217 6.58 25.38 -5.62
C GLN A 217 5.35 25.81 -6.40
N ALA A 218 5.32 27.09 -6.78
CA ALA A 218 4.32 27.62 -7.70
C ALA A 218 4.53 27.12 -9.15
N GLY A 219 3.52 27.35 -9.98
CA GLY A 219 3.49 27.06 -11.40
C GLY A 219 2.40 26.05 -11.76
N LEU A 220 1.93 26.17 -13.00
CA LEU A 220 0.97 25.25 -13.62
C LEU A 220 1.59 23.86 -13.82
N THR A 221 0.73 22.84 -13.78
CA THR A 221 1.02 21.45 -14.17
C THR A 221 0.15 21.05 -15.36
N GLY A 222 0.44 19.91 -15.98
CA GLY A 222 -0.57 19.19 -16.76
C GLY A 222 -1.62 18.53 -15.85
N ASN A 223 -2.61 17.89 -16.46
CA ASN A 223 -3.48 16.93 -15.76
C ASN A 223 -2.63 15.74 -15.27
N VAL A 224 -3.13 14.98 -14.31
CA VAL A 224 -2.60 13.66 -13.95
C VAL A 224 -3.45 12.59 -14.65
N TYR A 225 -2.81 11.63 -15.31
CA TYR A 225 -3.50 10.43 -15.82
C TYR A 225 -3.11 9.19 -15.01
N LEU A 226 -4.04 8.26 -14.88
CA LEU A 226 -3.75 6.87 -14.49
C LEU A 226 -4.06 5.98 -15.71
N ASP A 227 -3.14 5.08 -16.08
CA ASP A 227 -3.33 4.07 -17.13
C ASP A 227 -3.22 2.66 -16.54
N ALA A 228 -3.99 1.68 -17.03
CA ALA A 228 -3.74 0.26 -16.75
C ALA A 228 -3.17 -0.51 -17.95
N TYR A 229 -2.23 -1.43 -17.69
CA TYR A 229 -1.60 -2.31 -18.68
C TYR A 229 -1.44 -3.75 -18.15
N LYS A 230 -1.83 -4.77 -18.93
CA LYS A 230 -1.34 -6.16 -18.73
C LYS A 230 0.16 -6.21 -19.09
N PHE A 231 0.93 -7.16 -18.56
CA PHE A 231 2.39 -7.27 -18.78
C PHE A 231 2.79 -7.38 -20.27
N ASN A 232 1.90 -7.86 -21.14
CA ASN A 232 2.12 -7.92 -22.59
C ASN A 232 2.01 -6.56 -23.33
N GLY A 233 1.76 -5.45 -22.64
CA GLY A 233 1.62 -4.12 -23.22
C GLY A 233 0.21 -3.79 -23.74
N LYS A 234 -0.78 -4.68 -23.58
CA LYS A 234 -2.20 -4.36 -23.78
C LYS A 234 -2.60 -3.33 -22.72
N LYS A 235 -2.65 -2.06 -23.15
CA LYS A 235 -3.36 -1.02 -22.44
C LYS A 235 -4.83 -1.40 -22.30
N LEU A 236 -5.35 -1.34 -21.08
CA LEU A 236 -6.79 -1.48 -20.82
C LEU A 236 -7.48 -0.13 -20.98
N TRP A 237 -6.99 0.89 -20.28
CA TRP A 237 -7.70 2.18 -20.15
C TRP A 237 -6.81 3.36 -19.75
N ARG A 238 -7.42 4.56 -19.67
CA ARG A 238 -6.87 5.81 -19.10
C ARG A 238 -7.95 6.57 -18.32
N ILE A 239 -7.69 6.92 -17.06
CA ILE A 239 -8.43 7.93 -16.28
C ILE A 239 -7.75 9.29 -16.47
N ASP A 240 -8.52 10.38 -16.57
CA ASP A 240 -8.02 11.76 -16.54
C ASP A 240 -8.50 12.45 -15.26
N LEU A 241 -7.60 12.70 -14.30
CA LEU A 241 -7.97 13.37 -13.06
C LEU A 241 -8.30 14.86 -13.24
N GLY A 242 -8.08 15.41 -14.44
CA GLY A 242 -8.48 16.75 -14.81
C GLY A 242 -7.59 17.85 -14.23
N LYS A 243 -7.81 19.08 -14.70
CA LYS A 243 -7.03 20.28 -14.30
C LYS A 243 -7.11 20.61 -12.80
N ASN A 244 -8.16 20.15 -12.12
CA ASN A 244 -8.44 20.48 -10.73
C ASN A 244 -7.73 19.54 -9.73
N ILE A 245 -6.98 18.54 -10.24
CA ILE A 245 -5.98 17.77 -9.50
C ILE A 245 -4.58 18.19 -9.99
N ARG A 246 -3.69 18.54 -9.04
CA ARG A 246 -2.34 19.03 -9.33
C ARG A 246 -1.35 17.87 -9.48
N ALA A 247 -0.43 17.95 -10.44
CA ALA A 247 0.60 16.93 -10.63
C ALA A 247 1.75 17.08 -9.61
N GLY A 248 2.20 15.98 -9.01
CA GLY A 248 3.25 15.96 -7.99
C GLY A 248 3.09 14.88 -6.92
N ALA A 249 4.21 14.51 -6.28
CA ALA A 249 4.32 13.36 -5.40
C ALA A 249 3.32 13.33 -4.24
N HIS A 250 2.99 14.48 -3.67
CA HIS A 250 2.16 14.55 -2.45
C HIS A 250 0.66 14.70 -2.73
N TYR A 251 0.25 14.89 -3.99
CA TYR A 251 -1.15 15.14 -4.38
C TYR A 251 -1.93 13.84 -4.64
N THR A 252 -1.72 13.22 -5.80
CA THR A 252 -2.40 11.98 -6.18
C THR A 252 -1.71 10.78 -5.55
N GLN A 253 -2.20 10.42 -4.36
CA GLN A 253 -2.11 9.06 -3.85
C GLN A 253 -3.26 8.26 -4.45
N PHE A 254 -2.95 7.13 -5.08
CA PHE A 254 -3.93 6.21 -5.65
C PHE A 254 -3.66 4.82 -5.09
N LEU A 255 -4.72 4.15 -4.67
CA LEU A 255 -4.67 2.77 -4.20
C LEU A 255 -5.24 1.86 -5.29
N VAL A 256 -4.73 0.62 -5.35
CA VAL A 256 -5.22 -0.44 -6.21
C VAL A 256 -5.39 -1.65 -5.31
N TYR A 257 -6.62 -2.14 -5.17
CA TYR A 257 -6.98 -3.24 -4.27
C TYR A 257 -8.40 -3.70 -4.52
N ASP A 258 -8.70 -4.97 -4.24
CA ASP A 258 -10.07 -5.51 -4.22
C ASP A 258 -10.79 -4.98 -2.97
N PHE A 259 -11.59 -3.92 -3.10
CA PHE A 259 -12.14 -3.19 -1.96
C PHE A 259 -13.51 -3.69 -1.50
N ASP A 260 -14.28 -4.39 -2.36
CA ASP A 260 -15.54 -5.03 -1.96
C ASP A 260 -15.54 -6.58 -1.99
N MET A 261 -14.39 -7.19 -2.25
CA MET A 261 -14.07 -8.62 -2.15
C MET A 261 -14.78 -9.49 -3.20
N ASP A 262 -14.83 -8.97 -4.44
CA ASP A 262 -15.39 -9.58 -5.65
C ASP A 262 -14.40 -10.57 -6.34
N GLY A 263 -13.10 -10.42 -6.08
CA GLY A 263 -12.02 -11.13 -6.76
C GLY A 263 -11.27 -10.29 -7.80
N LYS A 264 -11.53 -8.97 -7.86
CA LYS A 264 -10.88 -8.00 -8.75
C LYS A 264 -10.52 -6.73 -8.00
N ALA A 265 -9.47 -6.04 -8.42
CA ALA A 265 -9.03 -4.81 -7.79
C ALA A 265 -9.64 -3.55 -8.42
N GLU A 266 -10.24 -2.69 -7.59
CA GLU A 266 -10.57 -1.31 -7.97
C GLU A 266 -9.33 -0.42 -7.98
N VAL A 267 -9.47 0.76 -8.57
CA VAL A 267 -8.58 1.89 -8.32
C VAL A 267 -9.33 2.96 -7.51
N ALA A 268 -8.77 3.40 -6.40
CA ALA A 268 -9.39 4.40 -5.51
C ALA A 268 -8.47 5.60 -5.28
N CYS A 269 -8.96 6.83 -5.49
CA CYS A 269 -8.14 8.05 -5.34
C CYS A 269 -8.94 9.35 -5.13
N LYS A 270 -8.22 10.42 -4.80
CA LYS A 270 -8.75 11.80 -4.74
C LYS A 270 -9.00 12.35 -6.14
N THR A 271 -10.22 12.81 -6.37
CA THR A 271 -10.72 13.38 -7.63
C THR A 271 -11.28 14.79 -7.41
N ALA A 272 -11.73 15.44 -8.47
CA ALA A 272 -12.24 16.80 -8.46
C ALA A 272 -13.32 17.02 -9.53
N PRO A 273 -14.04 18.16 -9.52
CA PRO A 273 -14.86 18.59 -10.64
C PRO A 273 -14.09 18.53 -11.95
N GLY A 274 -14.64 17.82 -12.94
CA GLY A 274 -14.00 17.65 -14.25
C GLY A 274 -12.94 16.56 -14.34
N SER A 275 -12.74 15.73 -13.30
CA SER A 275 -12.12 14.40 -13.46
C SER A 275 -13.03 13.51 -14.31
N ILE A 276 -12.44 12.74 -15.23
CA ILE A 276 -13.10 11.91 -16.23
C ILE A 276 -12.61 10.46 -16.12
N ASP A 277 -13.55 9.52 -16.03
CA ASP A 277 -13.27 8.09 -16.02
C ASP A 277 -12.91 7.56 -17.42
N GLY A 278 -12.39 6.33 -17.49
CA GLY A 278 -11.91 5.80 -18.77
C GLY A 278 -13.02 5.35 -19.73
N ALA A 279 -14.28 5.37 -19.28
CA ALA A 279 -15.46 5.30 -20.16
C ALA A 279 -15.83 6.68 -20.76
N GLY A 280 -15.16 7.76 -20.33
CA GLY A 280 -15.32 9.12 -20.84
C GLY A 280 -16.40 9.95 -20.14
N LYS A 281 -16.83 9.55 -18.93
CA LYS A 281 -17.82 10.26 -18.11
C LYS A 281 -17.18 11.09 -17.01
N TYR A 282 -17.84 12.14 -16.55
CA TYR A 282 -17.41 12.81 -15.32
C TYR A 282 -17.74 11.96 -14.09
N VAL A 283 -16.79 11.84 -13.16
CA VAL A 283 -16.93 11.01 -11.94
C VAL A 283 -18.12 11.40 -11.06
N SER A 284 -18.54 12.66 -11.14
CA SER A 284 -19.71 13.17 -10.41
C SER A 284 -21.06 12.66 -10.97
N GLU A 285 -21.13 12.12 -12.19
CA GLU A 285 -22.38 11.63 -12.80
C GLU A 285 -22.94 10.38 -12.12
N THR A 286 -22.08 9.52 -11.56
CA THR A 286 -22.48 8.24 -10.93
C THR A 286 -22.49 8.27 -9.41
N SER A 287 -22.01 9.36 -8.80
CA SER A 287 -21.99 9.60 -7.34
C SER A 287 -23.30 9.19 -6.65
N SER A 288 -23.19 8.52 -5.50
CA SER A 288 -24.29 8.21 -4.58
C SER A 288 -24.90 9.48 -3.95
N VAL A 289 -24.11 10.55 -3.82
CA VAL A 289 -24.48 11.85 -3.23
C VAL A 289 -25.21 12.73 -4.25
N GLU A 290 -26.41 13.20 -3.91
CA GLU A 290 -27.25 13.98 -4.84
C GLU A 290 -26.67 15.37 -5.15
N GLU A 291 -26.03 15.99 -4.17
CA GLU A 291 -25.38 17.30 -4.30
C GLU A 291 -24.22 17.26 -5.29
N ILE A 292 -23.46 16.15 -5.35
CA ILE A 292 -22.34 15.96 -6.30
C ILE A 292 -22.88 15.76 -7.71
N ARG A 293 -23.87 14.88 -7.91
CA ARG A 293 -24.54 14.69 -9.21
C ARG A 293 -25.10 16.00 -9.78
N ASN A 294 -25.54 16.91 -8.92
CA ASN A 294 -26.14 18.19 -9.29
C ASN A 294 -25.20 19.40 -9.18
N ALA A 295 -23.91 19.23 -8.87
CA ALA A 295 -22.98 20.33 -8.64
C ALA A 295 -22.76 21.23 -9.88
N ASN A 296 -22.87 20.66 -11.09
CA ASN A 296 -22.70 21.34 -12.38
C ASN A 296 -21.33 22.05 -12.56
N ASP A 297 -20.31 21.67 -11.78
CA ASP A 297 -19.00 22.30 -11.69
C ASP A 297 -17.93 21.66 -12.59
N ASN A 298 -18.24 20.57 -13.29
CA ASN A 298 -17.31 19.76 -14.11
C ASN A 298 -16.53 20.51 -15.22
N THR A 299 -16.90 21.75 -15.56
CA THR A 299 -16.18 22.58 -16.54
C THR A 299 -15.38 23.72 -15.91
N VAL A 300 -15.56 23.96 -14.61
CA VAL A 300 -14.93 25.05 -13.84
C VAL A 300 -13.44 24.77 -13.62
N SER A 301 -12.65 25.83 -13.57
CA SER A 301 -11.21 25.78 -13.27
C SER A 301 -10.95 26.46 -11.94
N TYR A 302 -10.60 25.67 -10.91
CA TYR A 302 -10.22 26.15 -9.59
C TYR A 302 -8.70 26.38 -9.45
N VAL A 303 -7.96 26.15 -10.55
CA VAL A 303 -6.53 26.46 -10.68
C VAL A 303 -6.30 27.98 -10.62
N ASN A 304 -5.60 28.45 -9.60
CA ASN A 304 -5.24 29.86 -9.44
C ASN A 304 -4.01 30.25 -10.29
N GLN A 305 -3.67 31.54 -10.32
CA GLN A 305 -2.54 32.08 -11.09
C GLN A 305 -1.17 31.44 -10.77
N ASN A 306 -1.03 30.88 -9.57
CA ASN A 306 0.18 30.19 -9.10
C ASN A 306 0.10 28.66 -9.33
N GLY A 307 -0.96 28.15 -9.96
CA GLY A 307 -1.16 26.74 -10.28
C GLY A 307 -1.61 25.85 -9.13
N TYR A 308 -2.09 26.42 -8.01
CA TYR A 308 -2.66 25.66 -6.89
C TYR A 308 -4.19 25.59 -6.98
N ILE A 309 -4.81 24.59 -6.34
CA ILE A 309 -6.26 24.37 -6.29
C ILE A 309 -6.73 24.43 -4.83
N LEU A 310 -6.89 25.65 -4.32
CA LEU A 310 -7.22 25.93 -2.91
C LEU A 310 -8.70 26.27 -2.67
N ASP A 311 -9.53 26.09 -3.69
CA ASP A 311 -10.98 26.32 -3.71
C ASP A 311 -11.67 25.19 -4.52
N GLY A 312 -12.99 25.20 -4.58
CA GLY A 312 -13.80 24.19 -5.27
C GLY A 312 -13.97 22.89 -4.50
N ASN A 313 -14.94 22.09 -4.94
CA ASN A 313 -15.24 20.79 -4.36
C ASN A 313 -14.04 19.82 -4.49
N GLU A 314 -13.92 18.94 -3.52
CA GLU A 314 -12.95 17.85 -3.52
C GLU A 314 -13.71 16.53 -3.38
N TYR A 315 -13.33 15.54 -4.18
CA TYR A 315 -14.03 14.27 -4.27
C TYR A 315 -13.08 13.10 -3.94
N PHE A 316 -13.66 11.97 -3.55
CA PHE A 316 -12.98 10.67 -3.47
C PHE A 316 -13.78 9.67 -4.28
N THR A 317 -13.11 8.90 -5.13
CA THR A 317 -13.74 8.06 -6.15
C THR A 317 -13.12 6.66 -6.17
N ALA A 318 -13.97 5.65 -6.36
CA ALA A 318 -13.58 4.30 -6.73
C ALA A 318 -13.94 4.01 -8.19
N PHE A 319 -13.03 3.32 -8.89
CA PHE A 319 -13.16 2.94 -10.29
C PHE A 319 -13.04 1.42 -10.43
N ASP A 320 -13.99 0.83 -11.14
CA ASP A 320 -14.05 -0.59 -11.54
C ASP A 320 -12.77 -0.96 -12.33
N GLY A 321 -12.06 -2.00 -11.90
CA GLY A 321 -10.73 -2.36 -12.41
C GLY A 321 -10.70 -2.71 -13.90
N GLU A 322 -11.56 -3.63 -14.32
CA GLU A 322 -11.60 -4.15 -15.70
C GLU A 322 -12.09 -3.07 -16.69
N THR A 323 -13.13 -2.33 -16.30
CA THR A 323 -13.93 -1.51 -17.22
C THR A 323 -13.85 -0.01 -16.97
N VAL A 324 -13.09 0.41 -15.95
CA VAL A 324 -12.72 1.80 -15.64
C VAL A 324 -13.90 2.77 -15.53
N LYS A 325 -15.06 2.24 -15.13
CA LYS A 325 -16.24 3.04 -14.81
C LYS A 325 -16.14 3.52 -13.37
N THR A 326 -16.58 4.75 -13.14
CA THR A 326 -16.79 5.25 -11.79
C THR A 326 -17.86 4.42 -11.07
N ILE A 327 -17.49 3.71 -10.00
CA ILE A 327 -18.43 2.95 -9.16
C ILE A 327 -19.23 3.93 -8.31
N ASP A 328 -18.54 4.67 -7.44
CA ASP A 328 -19.10 5.74 -6.63
C ASP A 328 -18.10 6.89 -6.49
N THR A 329 -18.61 8.07 -6.19
CA THR A 329 -17.85 9.28 -5.85
C THR A 329 -18.52 9.98 -4.68
N ILE A 330 -17.77 10.26 -3.63
CA ILE A 330 -18.22 10.99 -2.44
C ILE A 330 -17.40 12.29 -2.28
N TYR A 331 -17.81 13.17 -1.35
CA TYR A 331 -16.94 14.28 -0.93
C TYR A 331 -15.69 13.74 -0.25
N TYR A 332 -14.53 14.35 -0.52
CA TYR A 332 -13.26 13.91 0.04
C TYR A 332 -13.31 13.95 1.60
N PRO A 333 -13.19 12.81 2.32
CA PRO A 333 -13.68 12.72 3.71
C PRO A 333 -13.00 13.61 4.75
N ILE A 334 -11.79 14.10 4.49
CA ILE A 334 -11.10 15.12 5.30
C ILE A 334 -11.03 16.42 4.47
N PRO A 335 -12.10 17.25 4.46
CA PRO A 335 -12.27 18.34 3.49
C PRO A 335 -11.32 19.50 3.74
N ARG A 336 -10.92 20.22 2.68
CA ARG A 336 -10.00 21.39 2.75
C ARG A 336 -10.47 22.41 3.79
N LEU A 337 -11.77 22.76 3.76
CA LEU A 337 -12.35 23.90 4.47
C LEU A 337 -11.52 25.18 4.20
N ASP A 338 -11.22 25.97 5.22
CA ASP A 338 -10.22 27.03 5.14
C ASP A 338 -8.82 26.40 4.99
N TYR A 339 -8.15 26.63 3.86
CA TYR A 339 -6.80 26.10 3.62
C TYR A 339 -5.76 26.63 4.63
N GLU A 340 -5.99 27.79 5.26
CA GLU A 340 -5.11 28.31 6.31
C GLU A 340 -5.22 27.54 7.63
N SER A 341 -6.30 26.78 7.87
CA SER A 341 -6.45 25.93 9.06
C SER A 341 -5.32 24.90 9.21
N TRP A 342 -4.74 24.49 8.07
CA TRP A 342 -3.67 23.50 7.97
C TRP A 342 -2.30 24.03 8.38
N GLY A 343 -2.12 25.34 8.53
CA GLY A 343 -0.95 25.92 9.18
C GLY A 343 -0.03 26.80 8.33
N ASP A 344 -0.38 27.12 7.09
CA ASP A 344 0.30 28.13 6.28
C ASP A 344 -0.69 28.95 5.43
N THR A 345 -0.21 30.02 4.80
CA THR A 345 -1.02 30.94 3.98
C THR A 345 -0.69 30.81 2.49
N ASN A 346 -0.19 29.65 2.06
CA ASN A 346 0.10 29.36 0.65
C ASN A 346 -0.45 28.01 0.16
N GLY A 347 -1.07 27.22 1.05
CA GLY A 347 -1.69 25.95 0.69
C GLY A 347 -0.69 24.80 0.57
N ASN A 348 0.47 24.92 1.22
CA ASN A 348 1.44 23.81 1.19
C ASN A 348 0.91 22.64 2.03
N ARG A 349 0.61 22.90 3.32
CA ARG A 349 0.16 21.90 4.29
C ARG A 349 -1.18 21.26 3.97
N CYS A 350 -2.12 22.01 3.38
CA CYS A 350 -3.47 21.51 3.13
C CYS A 350 -3.51 20.41 2.06
N ASP A 351 -2.52 20.35 1.17
CA ASP A 351 -2.45 19.35 0.10
C ASP A 351 -1.33 18.32 0.30
N ARG A 352 -0.95 18.07 1.56
CA ARG A 352 -0.04 16.99 1.94
C ARG A 352 -0.85 15.73 2.25
N TYR A 353 -0.90 14.78 1.31
CA TYR A 353 -1.62 13.52 1.45
C TYR A 353 -0.64 12.33 1.50
N VAL A 354 -0.97 11.30 2.30
CA VAL A 354 -0.42 9.92 2.20
C VAL A 354 -1.58 8.93 2.32
N ALA A 355 -1.44 7.72 1.76
CA ALA A 355 -2.51 6.72 1.78
C ALA A 355 -1.94 5.29 1.80
N SER A 356 -2.75 4.33 2.28
CA SER A 356 -2.48 2.89 2.22
C SER A 356 -3.80 2.10 2.30
N VAL A 357 -3.77 0.80 2.01
CA VAL A 357 -4.83 -0.13 2.35
C VAL A 357 -4.59 -0.67 3.77
N ALA A 358 -5.63 -0.82 4.59
CA ALA A 358 -5.56 -1.46 5.90
C ALA A 358 -6.85 -2.22 6.25
N TRP A 359 -6.72 -3.38 6.90
CA TRP A 359 -7.87 -4.15 7.40
C TRP A 359 -8.28 -3.67 8.80
N LEU A 360 -8.82 -2.45 8.86
CA LEU A 360 -9.10 -1.72 10.10
C LEU A 360 -10.11 -2.39 11.05
N ASP A 361 -10.91 -3.35 10.56
CA ASP A 361 -11.89 -4.14 11.34
C ASP A 361 -11.64 -5.66 11.27
N GLY A 362 -10.47 -6.06 10.74
CA GLY A 362 -10.07 -7.45 10.51
C GLY A 362 -10.89 -8.19 9.43
N GLN A 363 -11.96 -7.59 8.91
CA GLN A 363 -12.99 -8.24 8.09
C GLN A 363 -13.04 -7.73 6.65
N ARG A 364 -12.62 -6.48 6.39
CA ARG A 364 -12.54 -5.91 5.04
C ARG A 364 -11.37 -4.94 4.88
N PRO A 365 -10.87 -4.73 3.65
CA PRO A 365 -9.92 -3.68 3.36
C PRO A 365 -10.57 -2.29 3.37
N TYR A 366 -9.88 -1.32 3.95
CA TYR A 366 -10.22 0.10 3.90
C TYR A 366 -9.15 0.87 3.11
N ALA A 367 -9.59 1.78 2.24
CA ALA A 367 -8.75 2.83 1.70
C ALA A 367 -8.50 3.87 2.80
N VAL A 368 -7.30 3.87 3.39
CA VAL A 368 -6.89 4.81 4.44
C VAL A 368 -6.20 6.01 3.82
N TYR A 369 -6.75 7.20 4.05
CA TYR A 369 -6.21 8.47 3.56
C TYR A 369 -5.93 9.43 4.71
N TRP A 370 -4.68 9.87 4.82
CA TRP A 370 -4.21 10.89 5.76
C TRP A 370 -3.99 12.21 5.02
N ARG A 371 -4.47 13.32 5.58
CA ARG A 371 -4.27 14.69 5.10
C ARG A 371 -3.65 15.55 6.20
N GLY A 372 -2.54 16.23 5.89
CA GLY A 372 -1.84 17.14 6.79
C GLY A 372 -1.02 16.43 7.87
N TYR A 373 0.31 16.50 7.76
CA TYR A 373 1.24 15.87 8.71
C TYR A 373 2.29 16.81 9.34
N TYR A 374 2.48 18.03 8.82
CA TYR A 374 3.46 18.98 9.39
C TYR A 374 2.91 19.79 10.58
N MET A 375 3.83 20.23 11.44
CA MET A 375 3.61 21.34 12.37
C MET A 375 3.17 22.61 11.64
N GLY A 376 2.25 23.35 12.23
CA GLY A 376 1.76 24.63 11.74
C GLY A 376 2.79 25.75 11.87
N ARG A 377 2.73 26.74 10.96
CA ARG A 377 3.64 27.91 10.92
C ARG A 377 2.91 29.27 10.95
N ASN A 378 1.58 29.30 10.82
CA ASN A 378 0.74 30.52 10.93
C ASN A 378 -0.01 30.65 12.28
N GLY A 379 0.26 29.80 13.27
CA GLY A 379 -0.46 29.76 14.55
C GLY A 379 -1.76 28.94 14.53
N ARG A 380 -2.07 28.28 13.42
CA ARG A 380 -3.08 27.22 13.28
C ARG A 380 -2.38 25.92 12.88
N GLN A 381 -3.02 24.78 13.11
CA GLN A 381 -2.55 23.47 12.66
C GLN A 381 -3.73 22.49 12.58
N ARG A 382 -3.69 21.57 11.62
CA ARG A 382 -4.72 20.54 11.40
C ARG A 382 -4.10 19.27 10.84
N HIS A 383 -4.69 18.15 11.22
CA HIS A 383 -4.35 16.78 10.86
C HIS A 383 -5.67 16.03 10.74
N GLY A 384 -5.85 15.20 9.71
CA GLY A 384 -6.95 14.24 9.72
C GLY A 384 -6.68 12.99 8.89
N ALA A 385 -7.26 11.86 9.32
CA ALA A 385 -7.19 10.57 8.64
C ALA A 385 -8.60 9.97 8.52
N CYS A 386 -8.85 9.25 7.42
CA CYS A 386 -10.10 8.53 7.19
C CYS A 386 -9.85 7.15 6.59
N GLY A 387 -10.41 6.10 7.20
CA GLY A 387 -10.64 4.80 6.55
C GLY A 387 -11.96 4.80 5.79
N ILE A 388 -11.95 4.30 4.55
CA ILE A 388 -13.10 4.29 3.63
C ILE A 388 -13.25 2.88 3.06
N SER A 389 -14.38 2.22 3.30
CA SER A 389 -14.70 0.92 2.67
C SER A 389 -15.51 1.13 1.39
N LEU A 390 -15.45 0.17 0.47
CA LEU A 390 -16.41 0.02 -0.61
C LEU A 390 -17.38 -1.10 -0.22
N GLU A 391 -18.68 -0.83 -0.20
CA GLU A 391 -19.67 -1.84 0.23
C GLU A 391 -20.90 -1.75 -0.67
N ASN A 392 -21.20 -2.84 -1.39
CA ASN A 392 -22.33 -2.93 -2.32
C ASN A 392 -22.32 -1.81 -3.40
N GLY A 393 -21.13 -1.44 -3.88
CA GLY A 393 -20.93 -0.35 -4.85
C GLY A 393 -21.12 1.07 -4.29
N VAL A 394 -21.01 1.27 -2.97
CA VAL A 394 -21.09 2.60 -2.32
C VAL A 394 -19.87 2.84 -1.42
N LEU A 395 -19.32 4.05 -1.45
CA LEU A 395 -18.17 4.44 -0.62
C LEU A 395 -18.59 4.88 0.78
N ASN A 396 -18.08 4.19 1.80
CA ASN A 396 -18.47 4.36 3.20
C ASN A 396 -17.30 4.88 4.06
N PRO A 397 -17.18 6.21 4.23
CA PRO A 397 -16.10 6.83 5.01
C PRO A 397 -16.40 6.74 6.52
N LYS A 398 -16.16 5.56 7.11
CA LYS A 398 -16.47 5.21 8.51
C LYS A 398 -15.49 5.81 9.51
N TYR A 399 -14.23 5.36 9.45
CA TYR A 399 -13.24 5.56 10.50
C TYR A 399 -12.56 6.92 10.36
N LYS A 400 -12.99 7.93 11.11
CA LYS A 400 -12.54 9.34 10.94
C LYS A 400 -11.90 9.94 12.19
N PHE A 401 -10.77 10.61 11.98
CA PHE A 401 -10.09 11.45 12.96
C PHE A 401 -9.73 12.79 12.30
N ASP A 402 -10.14 13.93 12.85
CA ASP A 402 -9.78 15.27 12.37
C ASP A 402 -9.63 16.25 13.54
N THR A 403 -8.43 16.79 13.76
CA THR A 403 -8.15 17.68 14.91
C THR A 403 -8.86 19.03 14.84
N TYR A 404 -9.58 19.33 13.76
CA TYR A 404 -10.35 20.56 13.56
C TYR A 404 -11.86 20.33 13.40
N SER A 405 -12.31 19.14 12.97
CA SER A 405 -13.73 18.88 12.71
C SER A 405 -14.49 18.34 13.91
N LYS A 406 -15.53 19.09 14.32
CA LYS A 406 -16.45 18.75 15.42
C LYS A 406 -17.29 17.50 15.19
N ASP A 407 -17.32 17.01 13.96
CA ASP A 407 -18.05 15.80 13.55
C ASP A 407 -17.21 14.52 13.77
N THR A 408 -16.12 14.63 14.55
CA THR A 408 -15.26 13.51 14.99
C THR A 408 -14.88 13.68 16.47
N ASP A 409 -14.75 12.58 17.20
CA ASP A 409 -14.31 12.57 18.62
C ASP A 409 -12.87 13.13 18.79
N ALA A 410 -12.12 13.21 17.69
CA ALA A 410 -10.80 13.83 17.61
C ALA A 410 -10.80 15.33 17.97
N TYR A 411 -11.94 16.03 17.93
CA TYR A 411 -12.09 17.42 18.38
C TYR A 411 -12.11 17.56 19.92
N THR A 412 -11.15 16.92 20.58
CA THR A 412 -10.96 16.94 22.04
C THR A 412 -9.72 17.76 22.38
N PRO A 413 -9.79 18.76 23.30
CA PRO A 413 -8.63 19.55 23.69
C PRO A 413 -7.49 18.69 24.24
N GLY A 414 -6.28 18.89 23.73
CA GLY A 414 -5.10 18.06 23.95
C GLY A 414 -4.74 17.18 22.73
N ASN A 415 -5.64 17.00 21.77
CA ASN A 415 -5.36 16.24 20.54
C ASN A 415 -4.53 17.05 19.52
N GLU A 416 -4.37 18.36 19.70
CA GLU A 416 -3.48 19.19 18.89
C GLU A 416 -2.01 18.75 18.94
N LYS A 417 -1.61 17.96 19.96
CA LYS A 417 -0.29 17.33 20.06
C LYS A 417 0.03 16.34 18.93
N TYR A 418 -0.99 15.69 18.34
CA TYR A 418 -0.81 14.70 17.28
C TYR A 418 -0.53 15.33 15.90
N VAL A 419 -0.58 16.66 15.77
CA VAL A 419 -0.23 17.38 14.55
C VAL A 419 1.28 17.57 14.50
N GLY A 420 1.91 17.31 13.35
CA GLY A 420 3.37 17.34 13.20
C GLY A 420 4.04 15.96 13.15
N GLU A 421 3.29 14.90 13.47
CA GLU A 421 3.76 13.52 13.55
C GLU A 421 3.35 12.69 12.33
N GLY A 422 3.72 13.10 11.12
CA GLY A 422 3.63 12.23 9.95
C GLY A 422 4.73 12.50 8.93
N ASN A 423 5.14 11.46 8.22
CA ASN A 423 6.19 11.47 7.21
C ASN A 423 5.61 11.70 5.80
N HIS A 424 6.48 11.71 4.80
CA HIS A 424 6.10 11.60 3.38
C HIS A 424 5.61 10.20 2.96
N ASN A 425 5.49 9.26 3.90
CA ASN A 425 5.03 7.88 3.73
C ASN A 425 4.26 7.41 4.98
N MET A 426 3.55 6.28 4.85
CA MET A 426 2.91 5.56 5.96
C MET A 426 3.11 4.05 5.78
N THR A 427 2.87 3.29 6.84
CA THR A 427 2.87 1.82 6.81
C THR A 427 1.70 1.26 7.62
N VAL A 428 1.43 -0.02 7.47
CA VAL A 428 0.26 -0.73 8.01
C VAL A 428 0.71 -2.11 8.48
N ALA A 429 0.27 -2.50 9.67
CA ALA A 429 0.48 -3.83 10.24
C ALA A 429 -0.56 -4.08 11.34
N ASP A 430 -0.84 -5.34 11.64
CA ASP A 430 -1.32 -5.72 12.97
C ASP A 430 -0.10 -5.59 13.90
N VAL A 431 -0.12 -4.70 14.89
CA VAL A 431 1.02 -4.53 15.82
C VAL A 431 0.76 -5.05 17.22
N ASP A 432 -0.47 -5.47 17.55
CA ASP A 432 -0.80 -5.99 18.87
C ASP A 432 -1.49 -7.37 18.93
N ASP A 433 -1.50 -8.09 17.82
CA ASP A 433 -1.98 -9.47 17.65
C ASP A 433 -3.51 -9.61 17.84
N ASP A 434 -4.28 -8.57 17.50
CA ASP A 434 -5.75 -8.54 17.66
C ASP A 434 -6.54 -8.95 16.40
N GLY A 435 -5.87 -9.04 15.24
CA GLY A 435 -6.45 -9.40 13.95
C GLY A 435 -6.86 -8.21 13.05
N ASN A 436 -6.84 -6.97 13.57
CA ASN A 436 -7.08 -5.74 12.82
C ASN A 436 -5.79 -5.21 12.18
N ASN A 437 -5.76 -3.96 11.75
CA ASN A 437 -4.51 -3.29 11.36
C ASN A 437 -4.45 -1.85 11.89
N GLU A 438 -3.37 -1.56 12.59
CA GLU A 438 -2.89 -0.20 12.77
C GLU A 438 -2.33 0.39 11.48
N PHE A 439 -2.30 1.72 11.43
CA PHE A 439 -1.46 2.45 10.49
C PHE A 439 -0.58 3.50 11.18
N MET A 440 0.64 3.64 10.67
CA MET A 440 1.71 4.42 11.29
C MET A 440 2.37 5.39 10.32
N SER A 441 2.74 6.56 10.82
CA SER A 441 3.60 7.53 10.13
C SER A 441 4.39 8.36 11.14
N ALA A 442 5.60 8.80 10.80
CA ALA A 442 6.56 9.44 11.72
C ALA A 442 6.66 8.71 13.06
N THR A 443 6.19 9.31 14.17
CA THR A 443 6.05 8.64 15.47
C THR A 443 4.63 8.67 16.01
N LEU A 444 3.65 8.37 15.15
CA LEU A 444 2.24 8.26 15.51
C LEU A 444 1.62 7.01 14.89
N CYS A 445 0.89 6.27 15.72
CA CYS A 445 0.18 5.05 15.37
C CYS A 445 -1.32 5.22 15.65
N TYR A 446 -2.16 4.77 14.72
CA TYR A 446 -3.61 4.78 14.82
C TYR A 446 -4.18 3.36 14.80
N GLU A 447 -5.13 3.09 15.69
CA GLU A 447 -5.92 1.86 15.81
C GLU A 447 -7.41 2.16 15.60
N VAL A 448 -8.22 1.12 15.39
CA VAL A 448 -9.66 1.15 15.71
C VAL A 448 -9.83 0.52 17.08
N ASN A 449 -10.26 1.30 18.07
CA ASN A 449 -10.34 0.83 19.46
C ASN A 449 -11.66 0.08 19.79
N ASP A 450 -11.74 -0.44 21.02
CA ASP A 450 -12.93 -1.09 21.63
C ASP A 450 -14.27 -0.32 21.48
N GLU A 451 -14.26 0.99 21.18
CA GLU A 451 -15.46 1.80 20.97
C GLU A 451 -15.86 1.92 19.47
N ASP A 452 -15.23 1.16 18.56
CA ASP A 452 -15.36 1.24 17.09
C ASP A 452 -14.90 2.60 16.50
N LYS A 453 -13.83 3.17 17.08
CA LYS A 453 -13.34 4.53 16.73
C LYS A 453 -11.87 4.54 16.34
N LEU A 454 -11.57 5.33 15.31
CA LEU A 454 -10.21 5.64 14.89
C LEU A 454 -9.53 6.56 15.91
N MET A 455 -8.53 6.05 16.64
CA MET A 455 -7.84 6.77 17.70
C MET A 455 -6.32 6.52 17.68
N PRO A 456 -5.49 7.45 18.18
CA PRO A 456 -4.06 7.20 18.35
C PRO A 456 -3.76 6.14 19.43
N LYS A 457 -3.22 4.98 19.03
CA LYS A 457 -2.74 3.90 19.91
C LYS A 457 -1.55 4.38 20.74
N TRP A 458 -0.58 5.02 20.08
CA TRP A 458 0.59 5.64 20.72
C TRP A 458 1.15 6.83 19.93
N TYR A 459 1.98 7.63 20.61
CA TYR A 459 2.61 8.85 20.11
C TYR A 459 4.00 9.01 20.74
N GLY A 460 5.04 9.11 19.92
CA GLY A 460 6.43 9.32 20.35
C GLY A 460 6.84 10.80 20.45
N GLY A 461 6.23 11.68 19.64
CA GLY A 461 6.47 13.13 19.70
C GLY A 461 7.81 13.59 19.11
N ARG A 462 8.36 12.85 18.14
CA ARG A 462 9.61 13.18 17.44
C ARG A 462 9.43 14.06 16.21
N GLN A 463 8.19 14.23 15.75
CA GLN A 463 7.80 15.00 14.56
C GLN A 463 8.21 14.35 13.24
N HIS A 464 7.89 15.06 12.15
CA HIS A 464 8.07 14.68 10.75
C HIS A 464 9.51 14.32 10.33
N GLY A 465 9.62 13.33 9.43
CA GLY A 465 10.75 13.12 8.51
C GLY A 465 10.38 12.31 7.26
N ASP A 466 11.37 11.68 6.64
CA ASP A 466 11.29 11.21 5.24
C ASP A 466 11.27 9.68 5.05
N ALA A 467 11.63 8.90 6.06
CA ALA A 467 11.72 7.44 5.95
C ALA A 467 11.26 6.73 7.22
N LEU A 468 10.43 5.70 7.05
CA LEU A 468 10.01 4.77 8.09
C LEU A 468 10.16 3.32 7.61
N HIS A 469 10.31 2.38 8.54
CA HIS A 469 10.37 0.94 8.30
C HIS A 469 9.68 0.19 9.44
N ILE A 470 8.99 -0.92 9.15
CA ILE A 470 8.42 -1.84 10.14
C ILE A 470 8.71 -3.29 9.74
N GLY A 471 8.89 -4.15 10.74
CA GLY A 471 9.11 -5.59 10.57
C GLY A 471 9.65 -6.22 11.85
N ASN A 472 9.77 -7.54 11.89
CA ASN A 472 10.47 -8.22 12.99
C ASN A 472 11.95 -8.31 12.59
N TYR A 473 12.78 -7.51 13.25
CA TYR A 473 14.21 -7.35 12.97
C TYR A 473 15.08 -7.84 14.13
N ASP A 474 14.60 -7.80 15.38
CA ASP A 474 15.20 -8.49 16.52
C ASP A 474 14.53 -9.86 16.73
N PRO A 475 15.18 -10.99 16.37
CA PRO A 475 14.63 -12.34 16.56
C PRO A 475 14.60 -12.80 18.03
N THR A 476 14.84 -11.88 18.98
CA THR A 476 14.60 -12.09 20.42
C THR A 476 13.40 -11.30 20.94
N ASN A 477 12.77 -10.46 20.11
CA ASN A 477 11.47 -9.85 20.34
C ASN A 477 10.39 -10.58 19.51
N ASN A 478 9.16 -10.60 20.03
CA ASN A 478 8.00 -11.12 19.29
C ASN A 478 7.24 -10.00 18.57
N ASN A 479 7.25 -8.78 19.11
CA ASN A 479 6.58 -7.64 18.50
C ASN A 479 7.33 -7.19 17.22
N PHE A 480 6.72 -6.31 16.43
CA PHE A 480 7.44 -5.63 15.35
C PHE A 480 8.29 -4.48 15.91
N GLU A 481 9.48 -4.29 15.34
CA GLU A 481 10.24 -3.05 15.49
C GLU A 481 9.80 -2.04 14.43
N TYR A 482 9.53 -0.81 14.85
CA TYR A 482 9.23 0.32 13.99
C TYR A 482 10.35 1.37 14.08
N PHE A 483 10.85 1.83 12.94
CA PHE A 483 11.93 2.81 12.83
C PHE A 483 11.47 4.02 12.02
N SER A 484 11.85 5.23 12.45
CA SER A 484 11.71 6.46 11.66
C SER A 484 12.92 7.37 11.81
N VAL A 485 13.19 8.16 10.77
CA VAL A 485 14.13 9.29 10.78
C VAL A 485 13.37 10.62 10.78
N HIS A 486 14.02 11.70 11.21
CA HIS A 486 13.36 12.97 11.54
C HIS A 486 14.02 14.19 10.84
N GLU A 487 13.23 15.02 10.15
CA GLU A 487 13.59 16.34 9.58
C GLU A 487 13.34 17.47 10.61
N HIS A 488 12.53 17.23 11.64
CA HIS A 488 12.10 18.23 12.62
C HIS A 488 12.32 17.73 14.07
N GLY A 489 12.06 18.60 15.06
CA GLY A 489 12.15 18.23 16.48
C GLY A 489 13.58 17.99 16.98
N ASP A 490 13.80 16.80 17.54
CA ASP A 490 15.12 16.26 17.86
C ASP A 490 15.51 15.35 16.68
N PHE A 491 16.30 15.91 15.74
CA PHE A 491 16.66 15.27 14.48
C PHE A 491 17.33 13.91 14.71
N GLY A 492 17.45 13.09 13.66
CA GLY A 492 18.18 11.83 13.73
C GLY A 492 17.26 10.66 13.47
N MET A 493 17.29 9.66 14.35
CA MET A 493 16.53 8.42 14.17
C MET A 493 16.06 7.81 15.50
N THR A 494 14.88 7.20 15.49
CA THR A 494 14.31 6.43 16.61
C THR A 494 13.97 5.02 16.16
N LEU A 495 14.24 4.04 17.02
CA LEU A 495 13.66 2.70 16.99
C LEU A 495 12.65 2.58 18.14
N MET A 496 11.44 2.11 17.85
CA MET A 496 10.35 1.92 18.79
C MET A 496 9.81 0.50 18.70
N ASP A 497 9.31 -0.01 19.82
CA ASP A 497 8.41 -1.16 19.83
C ASP A 497 7.08 -0.77 19.18
N ALA A 498 6.68 -1.45 18.10
CA ALA A 498 5.51 -1.04 17.31
C ALA A 498 4.17 -1.27 18.05
N LYS A 499 4.15 -2.17 19.03
CA LYS A 499 2.96 -2.51 19.83
C LYS A 499 2.61 -1.40 20.82
N THR A 500 3.63 -0.80 21.44
CA THR A 500 3.50 0.12 22.58
C THR A 500 3.94 1.55 22.31
N GLY A 501 4.79 1.76 21.29
CA GLY A 501 5.47 3.04 21.06
C GLY A 501 6.62 3.33 22.03
N GLU A 502 7.09 2.35 22.82
CA GLU A 502 8.25 2.54 23.70
C GLU A 502 9.54 2.70 22.88
N GLU A 503 10.29 3.79 23.10
CA GLU A 503 11.56 4.05 22.40
C GLU A 503 12.66 3.07 22.86
N ALA A 504 12.91 2.02 22.07
CA ALA A 504 14.04 1.11 22.26
C ALA A 504 15.39 1.85 22.19
N PHE A 505 15.52 2.81 21.25
CA PHE A 505 16.53 3.87 21.32
C PHE A 505 16.17 5.09 20.45
N HIS A 506 16.78 6.22 20.76
CA HIS A 506 16.90 7.37 19.87
C HIS A 506 18.38 7.78 19.73
N VAL A 507 18.78 8.21 18.54
CA VAL A 507 20.09 8.81 18.25
C VAL A 507 19.88 10.17 17.62
N SER A 508 20.15 11.22 18.40
CA SER A 508 20.01 12.61 17.97
C SER A 508 21.07 13.01 16.93
N ASP A 509 20.69 13.83 15.96
CA ASP A 509 21.61 14.63 15.13
C ASP A 509 21.32 16.14 15.30
N SER A 510 22.11 16.94 14.62
CA SER A 510 22.16 18.40 14.59
C SER A 510 21.51 19.01 13.35
N HIS A 511 21.15 18.18 12.37
CA HIS A 511 20.61 18.53 11.07
C HIS A 511 19.60 17.46 10.61
N ASP A 512 18.80 17.79 9.60
CA ASP A 512 17.90 16.87 8.90
C ASP A 512 18.57 15.51 8.61
N THR A 513 17.86 14.43 8.98
CA THR A 513 18.22 13.05 8.66
C THR A 513 17.23 12.49 7.63
N GLY A 514 17.14 13.12 6.45
CA GLY A 514 16.13 12.81 5.43
C GLY A 514 16.20 11.42 4.77
N ARG A 515 16.95 10.46 5.32
CA ARG A 515 17.00 9.04 4.91
C ARG A 515 17.40 8.10 6.05
N GLY A 516 16.77 6.92 6.07
CA GLY A 516 17.21 5.75 6.83
C GLY A 516 16.76 4.46 6.15
N LEU A 517 17.27 3.31 6.62
CA LEU A 517 16.99 1.98 6.07
C LEU A 517 17.10 0.92 7.18
N MET A 518 16.07 0.09 7.35
CA MET A 518 16.15 -1.16 8.12
C MET A 518 16.08 -2.36 7.19
N ALA A 519 17.18 -3.11 7.10
CA ALA A 519 17.29 -4.33 6.28
C ALA A 519 18.36 -5.27 6.84
N ASN A 520 18.15 -6.58 6.72
CA ASN A 520 19.16 -7.58 7.07
C ASN A 520 20.24 -7.63 5.97
N MET A 521 21.31 -6.86 6.13
CA MET A 521 22.41 -6.73 5.15
C MET A 521 23.68 -7.50 5.52
N ALA A 522 23.71 -8.23 6.65
CA ALA A 522 24.97 -8.75 7.20
C ALA A 522 24.85 -10.19 7.75
N TRP A 523 25.46 -11.13 7.04
CA TRP A 523 25.79 -12.46 7.60
C TRP A 523 26.95 -12.32 8.59
N ALA A 524 26.63 -11.99 9.85
CA ALA A 524 27.58 -12.03 10.94
C ALA A 524 27.78 -13.49 11.40
N ASP A 525 28.89 -14.11 11.00
CA ASP A 525 29.34 -15.38 11.59
C ASP A 525 29.42 -15.22 13.12
N ILE A 526 28.59 -15.95 13.87
CA ILE A 526 28.44 -15.79 15.33
C ILE A 526 29.64 -16.42 16.06
N ILE A 527 30.79 -15.76 15.96
CA ILE A 527 32.00 -16.03 16.75
C ILE A 527 32.48 -14.72 17.39
N ARG A 528 31.77 -14.34 18.47
CA ARG A 528 32.14 -13.35 19.50
C ARG A 528 32.08 -11.87 19.10
N CYS A 529 30.89 -11.29 19.17
CA CYS A 529 30.72 -9.93 19.72
C CYS A 529 29.41 -9.85 20.53
N PRO A 530 29.45 -9.63 21.86
CA PRO A 530 28.24 -9.55 22.70
C PRO A 530 27.65 -8.13 22.68
N LEU A 531 27.39 -7.60 21.48
CA LEU A 531 26.75 -6.31 21.20
C LEU A 531 26.25 -6.36 19.76
N MET A 532 24.95 -6.11 19.55
CA MET A 532 24.33 -6.04 18.23
C MET A 532 24.83 -4.74 17.55
N GLN A 533 25.88 -4.82 16.75
CA GLN A 533 26.43 -3.66 16.06
C GLN A 533 25.55 -3.29 14.87
N VAL A 534 24.63 -2.34 15.07
CA VAL A 534 24.02 -1.55 13.99
C VAL A 534 25.16 -0.99 13.13
N HIS A 535 25.30 -1.54 11.92
CA HIS A 535 26.43 -1.24 11.05
C HIS A 535 26.18 0.09 10.32
N MET A 536 26.35 1.21 11.03
CA MET A 536 26.21 2.55 10.48
C MET A 536 27.16 2.79 9.31
N LEU A 537 26.66 2.57 8.09
CA LEU A 537 27.31 2.92 6.82
C LEU A 537 27.16 4.43 6.60
N HIS A 538 27.84 5.21 7.45
CA HIS A 538 27.81 6.66 7.46
C HIS A 538 28.64 7.21 6.27
N THR A 539 28.11 7.06 5.05
CA THR A 539 28.75 7.49 3.79
C THR A 539 28.69 9.00 3.60
N ALA A 540 29.38 9.73 4.47
CA ALA A 540 29.63 11.16 4.35
C ALA A 540 30.48 11.44 3.09
N THR A 541 29.81 11.69 1.97
CA THR A 541 30.41 11.82 0.64
C THR A 541 31.14 13.17 0.49
N THR A 542 32.28 13.30 1.17
CA THR A 542 33.10 14.50 1.18
C THR A 542 33.84 14.68 -0.15
N TYR A 543 33.27 15.52 -1.03
CA TYR A 543 33.87 15.83 -2.31
C TYR A 543 35.15 16.67 -2.16
N LEU A 544 36.29 15.96 -2.25
CA LEU A 544 37.58 16.38 -2.83
C LEU A 544 38.19 17.74 -2.43
N ASN A 545 39.34 17.68 -1.77
CA ASN A 545 40.32 18.76 -1.79
C ASN A 545 40.94 18.93 -3.20
N ARG A 546 40.63 20.02 -3.92
CA ARG A 546 41.61 20.79 -4.73
C ARG A 546 41.06 22.11 -5.26
#